data_AF-A0A947K312-F1
#
_entry.id   AF-A0A947K312-F1
#
_cell.length_a   1.000
_cell.length_b   1.000
_cell.length_c   1.000
_cell.angle_alpha   90.00
_cell.angle_beta   90.00
_cell.angle_gamma   90.00
#
_symmetry.space_group_name_H-M   'P 1'
#
loop_
_entity.id
_entity.type
_entity.pdbx_description
1 polymer ?
#
loop_
_entity_poly.entity_id
_entity_poly.type
_entity_poly.pdbx_seq_one_letter_code
_entity_poly.pdbx_strand_id
1 'polypeptide(L)'
;HTGLATFRPVWTEKLEDHKMHSEQYEIPKETIEAIEKANRVIAVGTTVVRALETVDQGVFTAEPKDIQGETSLFIYPGYQFKTIDAMITNFHWPKSTLIMLVSAFAGRDFIMQAYQEAMKFHYRFFSFGDAMLII
;
A
#
# COMPACT_ATOMS: atom_id res chain seq x y z
N HIS A 1 3.36 -13.18 -3.70
CA HIS A 1 2.36 -13.90 -4.50
C HIS A 1 0.97 -13.29 -4.27
N THR A 2 0.38 -12.71 -5.32
CA THR A 2 -0.94 -12.09 -5.27
C THR A 2 -2.00 -13.08 -5.78
N GLY A 3 -3.09 -13.27 -5.04
CA GLY A 3 -4.28 -13.98 -5.53
C GLY A 3 -5.14 -13.09 -6.43
N LEU A 4 -6.12 -13.67 -7.14
CA LEU A 4 -7.06 -12.96 -8.04
C LEU A 4 -7.95 -11.89 -7.35
N ALA A 5 -7.80 -11.69 -6.04
CA ALA A 5 -8.74 -10.97 -5.21
C ALA A 5 -8.37 -9.50 -4.92
N THR A 6 -7.20 -9.05 -5.38
CA THR A 6 -6.68 -7.67 -5.20
C THR A 6 -7.56 -6.58 -5.84
N PHE A 7 -8.53 -6.97 -6.68
CA PHE A 7 -9.39 -6.07 -7.45
C PHE A 7 -10.86 -6.06 -7.00
N ARG A 8 -11.22 -6.74 -5.90
CA ARG A 8 -12.64 -6.80 -5.48
C ARG A 8 -13.10 -5.50 -4.80
N PRO A 9 -14.33 -5.02 -5.06
CA PRO A 9 -14.90 -3.87 -4.35
C PRO A 9 -15.08 -4.16 -2.85
N VAL A 10 -15.07 -3.13 -2.00
CA VAL A 10 -15.47 -3.23 -0.59
C VAL A 10 -17.00 -3.30 -0.54
N TRP A 11 -17.54 -4.42 -0.05
CA TRP A 11 -18.99 -4.68 0.07
C TRP A 11 -19.45 -4.74 1.54
N THR A 12 -18.88 -3.92 2.43
CA THR A 12 -19.28 -3.89 3.85
C THR A 12 -19.78 -2.51 4.26
N GLU A 13 -20.86 -2.46 5.03
CA GLU A 13 -21.46 -1.19 5.52
C GLU A 13 -20.56 -0.48 6.54
N LYS A 14 -19.78 -1.25 7.31
CA LYS A 14 -18.73 -0.77 8.20
C LYS A 14 -17.36 -1.15 7.64
N LEU A 15 -16.41 -0.22 7.72
CA LEU A 15 -15.05 -0.42 7.21
C LEU A 15 -14.30 -1.46 8.03
N GLU A 16 -14.56 -1.50 9.34
CA GLU A 16 -13.94 -2.40 10.31
C GLU A 16 -14.31 -3.87 10.07
N ASP A 17 -15.47 -4.10 9.44
CA ASP A 17 -15.96 -5.46 9.13
C ASP A 17 -15.37 -6.01 7.82
N HIS A 18 -14.56 -5.22 7.10
CA HIS A 18 -13.97 -5.65 5.83
C HIS A 18 -12.85 -6.67 6.05
N LYS A 19 -13.05 -7.89 5.56
CA LYS A 19 -12.02 -8.93 5.54
C LYS A 19 -11.13 -8.77 4.31
N MET A 20 -9.90 -8.31 4.53
CA MET A 20 -8.88 -8.29 3.48
C MET A 20 -8.47 -9.69 3.07
N HIS A 21 -8.22 -9.86 1.78
CA HIS A 21 -7.60 -11.08 1.27
C HIS A 21 -6.13 -11.14 1.69
N SER A 22 -5.71 -12.33 2.10
CA SER A 22 -4.33 -12.64 2.42
C SER A 22 -3.49 -12.65 1.14
N GLU A 23 -2.36 -11.96 1.17
CA GLU A 23 -1.34 -11.97 0.12
C GLU A 23 -0.07 -12.58 0.68
N GLN A 24 0.54 -13.52 -0.02
CA GLN A 24 1.83 -14.06 0.41
C GLN A 24 2.95 -13.11 -0.01
N TYR A 25 3.95 -12.94 0.84
CA TYR A 25 5.14 -12.17 0.53
C TYR A 25 6.40 -12.97 0.90
N GLU A 26 7.47 -12.62 0.21
CA GLU A 26 8.81 -13.08 0.48
C GLU A 26 9.72 -11.86 0.35
N ILE A 27 10.49 -11.59 1.40
CA ILE A 27 11.40 -10.46 1.50
C ILE A 27 12.78 -11.04 1.82
N PRO A 28 13.71 -11.02 0.86
CA PRO A 28 15.08 -11.46 1.08
C PRO A 28 15.78 -10.65 2.16
N LYS A 29 16.69 -11.27 2.89
CA LYS A 29 17.51 -10.64 3.92
C LYS A 29 18.17 -9.34 3.42
N GLU A 30 18.71 -9.33 2.21
CA GLU A 30 19.41 -8.17 1.65
C GLU A 30 18.48 -6.96 1.48
N THR A 31 17.18 -7.20 1.28
CA THR A 31 16.18 -6.12 1.18
C THR A 31 15.95 -5.47 2.54
N ILE A 32 15.92 -6.27 3.61
CA ILE A 32 15.78 -5.78 4.99
C ILE A 32 16.99 -4.95 5.38
N GLU A 33 18.20 -5.47 5.14
CA GLU A 33 19.44 -4.73 5.41
C GLU A 33 19.53 -3.43 4.62
N ALA A 34 19.00 -3.40 3.39
CA ALA A 34 18.94 -2.18 2.58
C ALA A 34 17.95 -1.17 3.15
N ILE A 35 16.79 -1.61 3.63
CA ILE A 35 15.77 -0.77 4.28
C ILE A 35 16.32 -0.14 5.56
N GLU A 36 16.95 -0.92 6.44
CA GLU A 36 17.51 -0.42 7.71
C GLU A 36 18.59 0.65 7.54
N LYS A 37 19.31 0.61 6.42
CA LYS A 37 20.37 1.58 6.08
C LYS A 37 19.86 2.75 5.24
N ALA A 38 18.61 2.72 4.77
CA ALA A 38 18.07 3.73 3.88
C ALA A 38 17.66 4.98 4.65
N ASN A 39 17.94 6.15 4.07
CA ASN A 39 17.39 7.41 4.58
C ASN A 39 15.90 7.57 4.23
N ARG A 40 15.46 6.95 3.11
CA ARG A 40 14.09 6.93 2.65
C ARG A 40 13.78 5.62 1.94
N VAL A 41 12.61 5.06 2.20
CA VAL A 41 12.08 3.86 1.56
C VAL A 41 10.91 4.25 0.66
N ILE A 42 11.06 4.02 -0.64
CA ILE A 42 10.04 4.32 -1.65
C ILE A 42 9.41 3.01 -2.11
N ALA A 43 8.17 2.75 -1.71
CA ALA A 43 7.45 1.56 -2.14
C ALA A 43 6.93 1.70 -3.57
N VAL A 44 7.16 0.69 -4.41
CA VAL A 44 6.59 0.63 -5.76
C VAL A 44 5.45 -0.38 -5.76
N GLY A 45 4.23 0.14 -5.66
CA GLY A 45 2.99 -0.63 -5.61
C GLY A 45 2.46 -0.87 -4.19
N THR A 46 1.14 -0.90 -4.06
CA THR A 46 0.45 -1.07 -2.76
C THR A 46 0.67 -2.44 -2.11
N THR A 47 0.96 -3.48 -2.90
CA THR A 47 1.31 -4.81 -2.37
C THR A 47 2.65 -4.76 -1.61
N VAL A 48 3.62 -4.00 -2.12
CA VAL A 48 4.91 -3.79 -1.43
C VAL A 48 4.69 -3.05 -0.12
N VAL A 49 3.86 -2.00 -0.14
CA VAL A 49 3.48 -1.26 1.08
C VAL A 49 2.91 -2.21 2.13
N ARG A 50 1.91 -3.02 1.78
CA ARG A 50 1.29 -3.95 2.73
C ARG A 50 2.28 -4.98 3.27
N ALA A 51 3.15 -5.54 2.43
CA ALA A 51 4.15 -6.52 2.86
C ALA A 51 5.13 -5.92 3.87
N LEU A 52 5.73 -4.75 3.55
CA LEU A 52 6.72 -4.10 4.42
C LEU A 52 6.10 -3.61 5.73
N GLU A 53 4.94 -2.97 5.68
CA GLU A 53 4.22 -2.50 6.88
C GLU A 53 3.68 -3.67 7.75
N THR A 54 3.55 -4.88 7.20
CA THR A 54 3.25 -6.09 7.98
C THR A 54 4.49 -6.59 8.72
N VAL A 55 5.65 -6.59 8.05
CA VAL A 55 6.92 -6.99 8.66
C VAL A 55 7.33 -6.01 9.76
N ASP A 56 7.07 -4.71 9.59
CA ASP A 56 7.39 -3.67 10.59
C ASP A 56 6.46 -3.65 11.82
N GLN A 57 5.71 -4.72 12.05
CA GLN A 57 5.04 -4.97 13.34
C GLN A 57 6.02 -5.55 14.38
N GLY A 58 7.30 -5.16 14.30
CA GLY A 58 8.35 -5.52 15.24
C GLY A 58 9.41 -6.49 14.73
N VAL A 59 9.47 -6.79 13.42
CA VAL A 59 10.44 -7.76 12.87
C VAL A 59 11.72 -7.09 12.35
N PHE A 60 11.67 -5.84 11.87
CA PHE A 60 12.88 -5.10 11.43
C PHE A 60 13.86 -4.76 12.56
N THR A 61 13.52 -5.02 13.82
CA THR A 61 14.44 -4.80 14.95
C THR A 61 15.17 -6.07 15.38
N ALA A 62 14.89 -7.22 14.73
CA ALA A 62 15.61 -8.47 14.91
C ALA A 62 16.74 -8.62 13.86
N GLU A 63 17.67 -9.55 14.06
CA GLU A 63 18.72 -9.81 13.06
C GLU A 63 18.13 -10.09 11.66
N PRO A 64 18.56 -9.38 10.61
CA PRO A 64 18.05 -9.56 9.26
C PRO A 64 18.20 -11.01 8.77
N LYS A 65 17.10 -11.56 8.27
CA LYS A 65 16.99 -12.91 7.69
C LYS A 65 15.92 -12.93 6.62
N ASP A 66 15.88 -13.97 5.79
CA ASP A 66 14.79 -14.13 4.84
C ASP A 66 13.45 -14.24 5.57
N ILE A 67 12.47 -13.44 5.14
CA ILE A 67 11.13 -13.44 5.71
C ILE A 67 10.14 -13.87 4.64
N GLN A 68 9.42 -14.94 4.93
CA GLN A 68 8.25 -15.36 4.18
C GLN A 68 7.03 -15.29 5.10
N GLY A 69 5.89 -14.92 4.55
CA GLY A 69 4.67 -14.81 5.32
C GLY A 69 3.48 -14.44 4.47
N GLU A 70 2.38 -14.14 5.14
CA GLU A 70 1.20 -13.61 4.50
C GLU A 70 0.72 -12.35 5.21
N THR A 71 0.15 -11.43 4.43
CA THR A 71 -0.45 -10.21 4.95
C THR A 71 -1.92 -10.12 4.59
N SER A 72 -2.73 -9.97 5.63
CA SER A 72 -4.12 -9.50 5.53
C SER A 72 -4.25 -8.07 6.07
N LEU A 73 -3.15 -7.31 6.16
CA LEU A 73 -3.14 -5.96 6.70
C LEU A 73 -4.09 -5.07 5.89
N PHE A 74 -5.04 -4.45 6.59
CA PHE A 74 -5.96 -3.47 6.03
C PHE A 74 -5.51 -2.07 6.44
N ILE A 75 -5.09 -1.27 5.47
CA ILE A 75 -4.61 0.09 5.68
C ILE A 75 -5.71 1.07 5.28
N TYR A 76 -6.11 1.91 6.23
CA TYR A 76 -7.17 2.92 6.07
C TYR A 76 -6.82 4.18 6.87
N PRO A 77 -7.49 5.32 6.63
CA PRO A 77 -7.15 6.59 7.27
C PRO A 77 -7.03 6.48 8.79
N GLY A 78 -5.93 7.01 9.34
CA GLY A 78 -5.54 6.84 10.75
C GLY A 78 -4.41 5.84 10.97
N TYR A 79 -4.07 5.02 9.96
CA TYR A 79 -2.88 4.17 9.99
C TYR A 79 -1.59 4.99 10.06
N GLN A 80 -0.67 4.59 10.92
CA GLN A 80 0.68 5.17 11.01
C GLN A 80 1.66 4.29 10.24
N PHE A 81 2.15 4.81 9.12
CA PHE A 81 3.21 4.16 8.34
C PHE A 81 4.52 4.23 9.12
N LYS A 82 5.24 3.11 9.13
CA LYS A 82 6.48 2.98 9.90
C LYS A 82 7.70 2.81 9.01
N THR A 83 7.52 2.12 7.88
CA THR A 83 8.62 1.80 6.96
C THR A 83 8.62 2.70 5.75
N ILE A 84 7.43 3.02 5.21
CA ILE A 84 7.32 3.66 3.91
C ILE A 84 7.32 5.19 4.03
N ASP A 85 8.28 5.84 3.38
CA ASP A 85 8.39 7.31 3.32
C ASP A 85 7.71 7.92 2.09
N ALA A 86 7.62 7.14 1.01
CA ALA A 86 6.99 7.56 -0.25
C ALA A 86 6.47 6.34 -1.01
N MET A 87 5.52 6.54 -1.92
CA MET A 87 5.05 5.44 -2.77
C MET A 87 4.77 5.84 -4.21
N ILE A 88 5.02 4.90 -5.11
CA ILE A 88 4.59 4.94 -6.51
C ILE A 88 3.46 3.93 -6.66
N THR A 89 2.30 4.36 -7.17
CA THR A 89 1.14 3.50 -7.39
C THR A 89 0.28 4.02 -8.53
N ASN A 90 -0.68 3.23 -9.00
CA ASN A 90 -1.62 3.66 -10.04
C ASN A 90 -2.76 4.51 -9.44
N PHE A 91 -3.61 5.09 -10.30
CA PHE A 91 -4.91 5.60 -9.88
C PHE A 91 -5.93 4.47 -9.70
N HIS A 92 -6.61 4.45 -8.55
CA HIS A 92 -7.48 3.35 -8.12
C HIS A 92 -8.97 3.66 -8.26
N TRP A 93 -9.84 2.64 -8.21
CA TRP A 93 -11.30 2.85 -8.24
C TRP A 93 -11.76 3.66 -7.02
N PRO A 94 -12.68 4.63 -7.19
CA PRO A 94 -13.46 5.17 -6.07
C PRO A 94 -14.10 4.04 -5.27
N LYS A 95 -14.02 4.13 -3.93
CA LYS A 95 -14.52 3.10 -2.98
C LYS A 95 -13.78 1.75 -3.00
N SER A 96 -12.55 1.70 -3.50
CA SER A 96 -11.66 0.52 -3.34
C SER A 96 -10.89 0.55 -2.00
N THR A 97 -10.37 -0.59 -1.56
CA THR A 97 -9.42 -0.65 -0.44
C THR A 97 -8.13 0.10 -0.76
N LEU A 98 -7.71 0.10 -2.03
CA LEU A 98 -6.48 0.78 -2.46
C LEU A 98 -6.60 2.30 -2.37
N ILE A 99 -7.78 2.88 -2.68
CA ILE A 99 -7.98 4.32 -2.48
C ILE A 99 -7.95 4.70 -0.99
N MET A 100 -8.37 3.80 -0.10
CA MET A 100 -8.25 3.99 1.36
C MET A 100 -6.80 3.96 1.82
N LEU A 101 -6.00 3.03 1.30
CA LEU A 101 -4.56 2.94 1.59
C LEU A 101 -3.83 4.23 1.21
N VAL A 102 -4.00 4.71 -0.03
CA VAL A 102 -3.34 5.97 -0.45
C VAL A 102 -3.88 7.18 0.31
N SER A 103 -5.17 7.16 0.71
CA SER A 103 -5.76 8.20 1.56
C SER A 103 -5.22 8.17 2.99
N ALA A 104 -4.86 6.99 3.50
CA ALA A 104 -4.19 6.87 4.79
C ALA A 104 -2.79 7.47 4.74
N PHE A 105 -2.10 7.31 3.60
CA PHE A 105 -0.74 7.79 3.40
C PHE A 105 -0.68 9.31 3.23
N ALA A 106 -1.47 9.88 2.31
CA ALA A 106 -1.35 11.30 1.93
C ALA A 106 -2.47 12.21 2.48
N GLY A 107 -3.39 11.65 3.26
CA GLY A 107 -4.61 12.34 3.70
C GLY A 107 -5.72 12.27 2.65
N ARG A 108 -6.94 11.99 3.13
CA ARG A 108 -8.13 11.79 2.29
C ARG A 108 -8.41 12.98 1.38
N ASP A 109 -8.47 14.19 1.93
CA ASP A 109 -8.88 15.37 1.16
C ASP A 109 -7.87 15.70 0.05
N PHE A 110 -6.58 15.55 0.34
CA PHE A 110 -5.52 15.77 -0.64
C PHE A 110 -5.58 14.75 -1.78
N ILE A 111 -5.76 13.46 -1.48
CA ILE A 111 -5.95 12.43 -2.51
C ILE A 111 -7.21 12.69 -3.34
N MET A 112 -8.34 13.06 -2.72
CA MET A 112 -9.56 13.35 -3.48
C MET A 112 -9.38 14.53 -4.44
N GLN A 113 -8.67 15.59 -4.02
CA GLN A 113 -8.34 16.71 -4.89
C GLN A 113 -7.42 16.28 -6.05
N ALA A 114 -6.39 15.50 -5.77
CA ALA A 114 -5.49 14.97 -6.81
C ALA A 114 -6.24 14.12 -7.85
N TYR A 115 -7.20 13.29 -7.40
CA TYR A 115 -8.03 12.47 -8.30
C TYR A 115 -8.97 13.31 -9.15
N GLN A 116 -9.54 14.40 -8.60
CA GLN A 116 -10.37 15.33 -9.37
C GLN A 116 -9.55 16.01 -10.48
N GLU A 117 -8.32 16.43 -10.16
CA GLU A 117 -7.43 17.04 -11.14
C GLU A 117 -7.00 16.03 -12.21
N ALA A 118 -6.66 14.79 -11.81
CA ALA A 118 -6.33 13.71 -12.75
C ALA A 118 -7.49 13.42 -13.73
N MET A 119 -8.74 13.41 -13.25
CA MET A 119 -9.92 13.25 -14.12
C MET A 119 -10.09 14.43 -15.08
N LYS A 120 -9.91 15.66 -14.60
CA LYS A 120 -9.98 16.89 -15.40
C LYS A 120 -8.93 16.93 -16.52
N PHE A 121 -7.75 16.38 -16.26
CA PHE A 121 -6.67 16.26 -17.26
C PHE A 121 -6.65 14.94 -18.02
N HIS A 122 -7.72 14.14 -17.92
CA HIS A 122 -7.87 12.88 -18.67
C HIS A 122 -6.72 11.89 -18.45
N TYR A 123 -6.19 11.83 -17.23
CA TYR A 123 -5.26 10.76 -16.84
C TYR A 123 -5.96 9.41 -17.02
N ARG A 124 -5.18 8.41 -17.39
CA ARG A 124 -5.62 7.03 -17.54
C ARG A 124 -5.59 6.36 -16.17
N PHE A 125 -6.69 5.74 -15.76
CA PHE A 125 -6.79 5.09 -14.45
C PHE A 125 -6.54 3.58 -14.58
N PHE A 126 -6.45 2.89 -13.44
CA PHE A 126 -6.39 1.43 -13.32
C PHE A 126 -5.03 0.80 -13.67
N SER A 127 -5.03 -0.52 -13.88
CA SER A 127 -3.83 -1.36 -13.94
C SER A 127 -2.84 -0.97 -15.03
N PHE A 128 -3.33 -0.43 -16.15
CA PHE A 128 -2.50 -0.02 -17.29
C PHE A 128 -2.56 1.49 -17.54
N GLY A 129 -3.04 2.24 -16.54
CA GLY A 129 -3.14 3.68 -16.58
C GLY A 129 -1.83 4.38 -16.28
N ASP A 130 -1.96 5.65 -15.90
CA ASP A 130 -0.87 6.47 -15.41
C ASP A 130 -0.57 6.16 -13.94
N ALA A 131 0.60 6.62 -13.49
CA ALA A 131 1.07 6.45 -12.12
C ALA A 131 1.02 7.76 -11.33
N MET A 132 1.01 7.61 -10.02
CA MET A 132 1.07 8.65 -9.01
C MET A 132 2.29 8.37 -8.12
N LEU A 133 3.12 9.39 -7.92
CA LEU A 133 4.16 9.41 -6.91
C LEU A 133 3.66 10.29 -5.75
N ILE A 134 3.70 9.75 -4.53
CA ILE A 134 3.35 10.45 -3.29
C ILE A 134 4.61 10.57 -2.43
N ILE A 135 4.95 11.81 -2.03
CA ILE A 135 6.17 12.21 -1.30
C ILE A 135 5.87 13.25 -0.23
#